data_AF-A0A0J1CV12-F1
#
_entry.id   AF-A0A0J1CV12-F1
#
_cell.length_a   1.000
_cell.length_b   1.000
_cell.length_c   1.000
_cell.angle_alpha   90.00
_cell.angle_beta   90.00
_cell.angle_gamma   90.00
#
_symmetry.space_group_name_H-M   'P 1'
#
loop_
_entity.id
_entity.type
_entity.pdbx_description
1 polymer ?
#
loop_
_entity_poly.entity_id
_entity_poly.type
_entity_poly.pdbx_seq_one_letter_code
_entity_poly.pdbx_strand_id
1 'polypeptide(L)'
;MEFEALNSAELTAYLRGVPAVRELLGDTSELDVVEVGDGNLNFVYFVSNSQSPEKSVVVKQAPPFLRLVGTSWPLTRQRMEHEVAALRRFGALCPQHVPQVYHADSKLFLMVMQHLSSHKILRQGLMEGIVYPKLGDHLSTYLAHTLFFCSDLFLAPHVKKEAVSAAVNSELCKITEDLVFTYPFEDHPSNSYSPALPQSAIDRLRTSEALRIAVAEMKWAFMNHAESLLHGDLHTGSIMINQDETFVIDPEFAFYGPMGFDAGAILANLWLAYFSRDWHGRVGGEDPERYQQWLLEQAAQIWNGFSDKFLNLWRDQESRSKRHFIGDDPDEKCSEAFRTHFMRRLFADTLGFAGCKMIRRIVGMAKVAEITSIPDEAARATIEVRCLKFAEALLVQRQQFDSIDEVLAQARTIRAQRED
;
A
#
# COMPACT_ATOMS: atom_id res chain seq x y z
N MET A 1 -12.42 -11.52 -30.13
CA MET A 1 -13.33 -12.03 -29.10
C MET A 1 -13.35 -11.01 -27.98
N GLU A 2 -14.54 -10.63 -27.53
CA GLU A 2 -14.68 -9.88 -26.27
C GLU A 2 -14.12 -10.74 -25.14
N PHE A 3 -13.52 -10.11 -24.13
CA PHE A 3 -13.02 -10.83 -22.97
C PHE A 3 -14.21 -11.32 -22.14
N GLU A 4 -14.26 -12.63 -21.90
CA GLU A 4 -15.20 -13.23 -20.96
C GLU A 4 -14.41 -13.77 -19.76
N ALA A 5 -14.86 -13.40 -18.56
CA ALA A 5 -14.30 -13.93 -17.33
C ALA A 5 -14.68 -15.40 -17.19
N LEU A 6 -13.76 -16.23 -16.64
CA LEU A 6 -14.03 -17.64 -16.44
C LEU A 6 -15.25 -17.84 -15.53
N ASN A 7 -16.24 -18.60 -15.99
CA ASN A 7 -17.34 -18.99 -15.14
C ASN A 7 -16.93 -20.14 -14.18
N SER A 8 -17.79 -20.46 -13.21
CA SER A 8 -17.50 -21.50 -12.21
C SER A 8 -17.15 -22.87 -12.82
N ALA A 9 -17.82 -23.28 -13.90
CA ALA A 9 -17.58 -24.58 -14.53
C ALA A 9 -16.23 -24.59 -15.28
N GLU A 10 -15.93 -23.51 -16.01
CA GLU A 10 -14.64 -23.34 -16.71
C GLU A 10 -13.49 -23.28 -15.73
N LEU A 11 -13.63 -22.54 -14.63
CA LEU A 11 -12.60 -22.44 -13.62
C LEU A 11 -12.37 -23.78 -12.92
N THR A 12 -13.44 -24.50 -12.59
CA THR A 12 -13.34 -25.86 -12.02
C THR A 12 -12.60 -26.82 -12.96
N ALA A 13 -12.97 -26.82 -14.25
CA ALA A 13 -12.29 -27.64 -15.25
C ALA A 13 -10.81 -27.26 -15.41
N TYR A 14 -10.50 -25.97 -15.39
CA TYR A 14 -9.13 -25.46 -15.45
C TYR A 14 -8.30 -25.94 -14.25
N LEU A 15 -8.79 -25.75 -13.02
CA LEU A 15 -8.05 -26.11 -11.80
C LEU A 15 -7.81 -27.62 -11.67
N ARG A 16 -8.73 -28.46 -12.16
CA ARG A 16 -8.54 -29.93 -12.26
C ARG A 16 -7.34 -30.30 -13.13
N GLY A 17 -7.04 -29.48 -14.14
CA GLY A 17 -5.92 -29.65 -15.05
C GLY A 17 -4.57 -29.19 -14.49
N VAL A 18 -4.53 -28.54 -13.32
CA VAL A 18 -3.30 -28.03 -12.69
C VAL A 18 -2.90 -28.95 -11.53
N PRO A 19 -1.89 -29.83 -11.69
CA PRO A 19 -1.59 -30.87 -10.70
C PRO A 19 -1.32 -30.34 -9.28
N ALA A 20 -0.54 -29.26 -9.16
CA ALA A 20 -0.21 -28.66 -7.87
C ALA A 20 -1.44 -28.11 -7.13
N VAL A 21 -2.42 -27.56 -7.87
CA VAL A 21 -3.65 -27.03 -7.28
C VAL A 21 -4.63 -28.15 -6.92
N ARG A 22 -4.70 -29.21 -7.76
CA ARG A 22 -5.48 -30.40 -7.45
C ARG A 22 -5.01 -31.07 -6.15
N GLU A 23 -3.71 -31.12 -5.91
CA GLU A 23 -3.17 -31.66 -4.65
C GLU A 23 -3.64 -30.85 -3.43
N LEU A 24 -3.66 -29.53 -3.52
CA LEU A 24 -4.14 -28.63 -2.46
C LEU A 24 -5.65 -28.79 -2.22
N LEU A 25 -6.43 -28.89 -3.28
CA LEU A 25 -7.90 -28.99 -3.21
C LEU A 25 -8.40 -30.40 -2.90
N GLY A 26 -7.59 -31.45 -3.09
CA GLY A 26 -7.99 -32.85 -2.89
C GLY A 26 -8.88 -33.37 -4.02
N ASP A 27 -9.98 -34.06 -3.66
CA ASP A 27 -10.96 -34.48 -4.66
C ASP A 27 -11.68 -33.26 -5.23
N THR A 28 -11.44 -32.96 -6.50
CA THR A 28 -11.94 -31.77 -7.19
C THR A 28 -13.27 -32.05 -7.92
N SER A 29 -13.95 -33.15 -7.61
CA SER A 29 -15.25 -33.53 -8.17
C SER A 29 -16.34 -32.48 -7.89
N GLU A 30 -16.36 -31.93 -6.69
CA GLU A 30 -17.27 -30.88 -6.22
C GLU A 30 -16.48 -29.71 -5.63
N LEU A 31 -16.44 -28.60 -6.37
CA LEU A 31 -15.80 -27.35 -5.92
C LEU A 31 -16.86 -26.24 -5.84
N ASP A 32 -16.84 -25.50 -4.75
CA ASP A 32 -17.59 -24.25 -4.61
C ASP A 32 -16.72 -23.10 -5.11
N VAL A 33 -17.26 -22.34 -6.07
CA VAL A 33 -16.59 -21.17 -6.66
C VAL A 33 -17.44 -19.95 -6.42
N VAL A 34 -16.88 -18.96 -5.73
CA VAL A 34 -17.55 -17.68 -5.45
C VAL A 34 -16.66 -16.55 -5.92
N GLU A 35 -17.17 -15.69 -6.80
CA GLU A 35 -16.50 -14.43 -7.13
C GLU A 35 -16.74 -13.43 -5.99
N VAL A 36 -15.66 -12.89 -5.43
CA VAL A 36 -15.68 -12.08 -4.21
C VAL A 36 -14.97 -10.74 -4.39
N GLY A 37 -14.48 -10.43 -5.59
CA GLY A 37 -13.71 -9.23 -5.83
C GLY A 37 -14.58 -7.98 -5.74
N ASP A 38 -14.40 -7.21 -4.66
CA ASP A 38 -14.76 -5.80 -4.55
C ASP A 38 -13.66 -4.88 -5.11
N GLY A 39 -12.56 -5.47 -5.59
CA GLY A 39 -11.35 -4.78 -6.06
C GLY A 39 -11.53 -4.02 -7.38
N ASN A 40 -10.75 -2.95 -7.51
CA ASN A 40 -10.87 -2.00 -8.62
C ASN A 40 -10.33 -2.54 -9.97
N LEU A 41 -9.49 -3.58 -9.99
CA LEU A 41 -8.71 -3.98 -11.17
C LEU A 41 -9.00 -5.39 -11.71
N ASN A 42 -9.27 -6.38 -10.85
CA ASN A 42 -9.22 -7.80 -11.23
C ASN A 42 -10.44 -8.59 -10.73
N PHE A 43 -10.68 -9.76 -11.34
CA PHE A 43 -11.62 -10.76 -10.81
C PHE A 43 -10.93 -11.63 -9.78
N VAL A 44 -11.61 -11.89 -8.66
CA VAL A 44 -11.09 -12.71 -7.55
C VAL A 44 -12.12 -13.78 -7.22
N TYR A 45 -11.72 -15.04 -7.28
CA TYR A 45 -12.56 -16.18 -6.97
C TYR A 45 -12.02 -16.91 -5.74
N PHE A 46 -12.87 -17.16 -4.77
CA PHE A 46 -12.63 -18.14 -3.73
C PHE A 46 -13.08 -19.50 -4.24
N VAL A 47 -12.17 -20.47 -4.18
CA VAL A 47 -12.43 -21.84 -4.60
C VAL A 47 -12.15 -22.77 -3.43
N SER A 48 -13.16 -23.49 -2.98
CA SER A 48 -13.06 -24.46 -1.87
C SER A 48 -13.61 -25.81 -2.27
N ASN A 49 -13.06 -26.87 -1.67
CA ASN A 49 -13.65 -28.20 -1.78
C ASN A 49 -14.96 -28.27 -0.98
N SER A 50 -16.07 -28.68 -1.59
CA SER A 50 -17.39 -28.72 -0.94
C SER A 50 -17.45 -29.69 0.25
N GLN A 51 -16.62 -30.73 0.26
CA GLN A 51 -16.53 -31.71 1.34
C GLN A 51 -15.46 -31.36 2.39
N SER A 52 -14.55 -30.44 2.07
CA SER A 52 -13.43 -30.03 2.92
C SER A 52 -13.12 -28.55 2.71
N PRO A 53 -13.98 -27.63 3.20
CA PRO A 53 -13.87 -26.20 2.88
C PRO A 53 -12.54 -25.54 3.28
N GLU A 54 -11.80 -26.13 4.22
CA GLU A 54 -10.45 -25.71 4.59
C GLU A 54 -9.44 -25.88 3.44
N LYS A 55 -9.67 -26.85 2.55
CA LYS A 55 -8.91 -27.02 1.31
C LYS A 55 -9.41 -26.03 0.27
N SER A 56 -8.77 -24.88 0.24
CA SER A 56 -9.20 -23.75 -0.56
C SER A 56 -8.04 -22.96 -1.13
N VAL A 57 -8.30 -22.28 -2.24
CA VAL A 57 -7.37 -21.41 -2.96
C VAL A 57 -8.09 -20.15 -3.42
N VAL A 58 -7.32 -19.10 -3.67
CA VAL A 58 -7.78 -17.90 -4.37
C VAL A 58 -7.31 -17.97 -5.81
N VAL A 59 -8.21 -17.67 -6.74
CA VAL A 59 -7.86 -17.45 -8.15
C VAL A 59 -8.05 -15.98 -8.48
N LYS A 60 -7.02 -15.34 -9.02
CA LYS A 60 -7.10 -13.94 -9.49
C LYS A 60 -6.87 -13.90 -10.99
N GLN A 61 -7.67 -13.13 -11.71
CA GLN A 61 -7.58 -12.98 -13.17
C GLN A 61 -7.70 -11.51 -13.59
N ALA A 62 -6.79 -11.08 -14.48
CA ALA A 62 -6.78 -9.72 -14.99
C ALA A 62 -7.63 -9.55 -16.28
N PRO A 63 -8.70 -8.73 -16.28
CA PRO A 63 -9.37 -8.30 -17.50
C PRO A 63 -8.53 -7.28 -18.31
N PRO A 64 -8.77 -7.10 -19.61
CA PRO A 64 -8.05 -6.12 -20.44
C PRO A 64 -8.51 -4.66 -20.25
N PHE A 65 -9.11 -4.35 -19.10
CA PHE A 65 -9.65 -3.04 -18.74
C PHE A 65 -9.61 -2.84 -17.21
N LEU A 66 -9.75 -1.60 -16.75
CA LEU A 66 -9.89 -1.25 -15.33
C LEU A 66 -11.32 -1.59 -14.86
N ARG A 67 -11.46 -2.59 -13.97
CA ARG A 67 -12.78 -3.08 -13.51
C ARG A 67 -13.67 -1.98 -12.89
N LEU A 68 -13.08 -1.03 -12.16
CA LEU A 68 -13.78 0.10 -11.54
C LEU A 68 -14.54 0.98 -12.53
N VAL A 69 -14.01 1.13 -13.74
CA VAL A 69 -14.58 2.01 -14.78
C VAL A 69 -15.26 1.20 -15.90
N GLY A 70 -14.82 -0.04 -16.11
CA GLY A 70 -15.30 -0.92 -17.15
C GLY A 70 -14.51 -0.79 -18.45
N THR A 71 -15.10 -1.28 -19.55
CA THR A 71 -14.45 -1.40 -20.86
C THR A 71 -14.03 -0.06 -21.48
N SER A 72 -14.53 1.07 -20.97
CA SER A 72 -14.15 2.41 -21.40
C SER A 72 -12.73 2.83 -20.98
N TRP A 73 -12.08 2.07 -20.08
CA TRP A 73 -10.69 2.29 -19.68
C TRP A 73 -9.85 1.03 -19.92
N PRO A 74 -9.22 0.89 -21.10
CA PRO A 74 -8.32 -0.23 -21.40
C PRO A 74 -7.13 -0.28 -20.45
N LEU A 75 -6.73 -1.49 -20.05
CA LEU A 75 -5.61 -1.71 -19.15
C LEU A 75 -4.92 -3.05 -19.44
N THR A 76 -3.60 -3.04 -19.58
CA THR A 76 -2.83 -4.24 -19.87
C THR A 76 -3.04 -5.35 -18.85
N ARG A 77 -3.24 -6.58 -19.34
CA ARG A 77 -3.32 -7.78 -18.50
C ARG A 77 -1.96 -8.22 -17.95
N GLN A 78 -0.86 -7.72 -18.52
CA GLN A 78 0.50 -8.01 -18.06
C GLN A 78 0.73 -7.60 -16.60
N ARG A 79 -0.12 -6.74 -16.02
CA ARG A 79 -0.15 -6.46 -14.58
C ARG A 79 -0.23 -7.72 -13.71
N MET A 80 -0.87 -8.80 -14.18
CA MET A 80 -0.88 -10.08 -13.48
C MET A 80 0.51 -10.72 -13.41
N GLU A 81 1.32 -10.59 -14.45
CA GLU A 81 2.70 -11.10 -14.46
C GLU A 81 3.59 -10.31 -13.49
N HIS A 82 3.41 -8.98 -13.44
CA HIS A 82 4.07 -8.12 -12.46
C HIS A 82 3.67 -8.49 -11.03
N GLU A 83 2.37 -8.71 -10.78
CA GLU A 83 1.86 -9.13 -9.48
C GLU A 83 2.46 -10.48 -9.04
N VAL A 84 2.45 -11.49 -9.93
CA VAL A 84 3.04 -12.80 -9.66
C VAL A 84 4.55 -12.69 -9.37
N ALA A 85 5.28 -11.90 -10.16
CA ALA A 85 6.71 -11.70 -9.96
C ALA A 85 7.00 -11.03 -8.61
N ALA A 86 6.22 -10.00 -8.26
CA ALA A 86 6.34 -9.29 -7.00
C ALA A 86 5.98 -10.18 -5.80
N LEU A 87 4.85 -10.90 -5.84
CA LEU A 87 4.45 -11.84 -4.77
C LEU A 87 5.50 -12.93 -4.54
N ARG A 88 6.06 -13.51 -5.62
CA ARG A 88 7.15 -14.51 -5.50
C ARG A 88 8.40 -13.90 -4.90
N ARG A 89 8.79 -12.68 -5.33
CA ARG A 89 9.96 -11.99 -4.80
C ARG A 89 9.77 -11.64 -3.32
N PHE A 90 8.66 -11.02 -2.96
CA PHE A 90 8.37 -10.63 -1.58
C PHE A 90 8.16 -11.84 -0.67
N GLY A 91 7.49 -12.89 -1.15
CA GLY A 91 7.32 -14.15 -0.41
C GLY A 91 8.63 -14.90 -0.19
N ALA A 92 9.62 -14.77 -1.07
CA ALA A 92 10.96 -15.30 -0.81
C ALA A 92 11.73 -14.52 0.27
N LEU A 93 11.42 -13.22 0.45
CA LEU A 93 12.07 -12.34 1.43
C LEU A 93 11.35 -12.32 2.78
N CYS A 94 10.04 -12.51 2.78
CA CYS A 94 9.18 -12.39 3.95
C CYS A 94 7.98 -13.36 3.85
N PRO A 95 8.22 -14.69 3.86
CA PRO A 95 7.19 -15.70 3.64
C PRO A 95 6.06 -15.66 4.67
N GLN A 96 6.33 -15.14 5.87
CA GLN A 96 5.36 -14.99 6.95
C GLN A 96 4.33 -13.86 6.70
N HIS A 97 4.56 -12.98 5.72
CA HIS A 97 3.72 -11.80 5.47
C HIS A 97 3.27 -11.66 4.01
N VAL A 98 3.45 -12.69 3.18
CA VAL A 98 3.05 -12.66 1.76
C VAL A 98 2.41 -14.01 1.40
N PRO A 99 1.22 -14.03 0.79
CA PRO A 99 0.56 -15.28 0.45
C PRO A 99 1.38 -16.06 -0.59
N GLN A 100 1.39 -17.39 -0.45
CA GLN A 100 2.07 -18.25 -1.40
C GLN A 100 1.36 -18.27 -2.76
N VAL A 101 2.11 -18.09 -3.85
CA VAL A 101 1.63 -18.31 -5.23
C VAL A 101 1.84 -19.78 -5.60
N TYR A 102 0.76 -20.51 -5.84
CA TYR A 102 0.80 -21.94 -6.21
C TYR A 102 0.94 -22.15 -7.72
N HIS A 103 0.30 -21.30 -8.52
CA HIS A 103 0.27 -21.43 -9.97
C HIS A 103 0.11 -20.06 -10.64
N ALA A 104 0.65 -19.91 -11.85
CA ALA A 104 0.46 -18.72 -12.67
C ALA A 104 0.43 -19.11 -14.15
N ASP A 105 -0.45 -18.46 -14.91
CA ASP A 105 -0.67 -18.72 -16.33
C ASP A 105 -0.71 -17.41 -17.11
N SER A 106 0.39 -17.15 -17.81
CA SER A 106 0.56 -15.96 -18.66
C SER A 106 -0.39 -15.90 -19.86
N LYS A 107 -0.94 -17.04 -20.32
CA LYS A 107 -1.89 -17.02 -21.46
C LYS A 107 -3.26 -16.54 -21.00
N LEU A 108 -3.66 -16.93 -19.80
CA LEU A 108 -4.94 -16.53 -19.21
C LEU A 108 -4.84 -15.28 -18.33
N PHE A 109 -3.62 -14.79 -18.05
CA PHE A 109 -3.35 -13.74 -17.07
C PHE A 109 -4.05 -14.03 -15.74
N LEU A 110 -3.78 -15.23 -15.24
CA LEU A 110 -4.40 -15.82 -14.06
C LEU A 110 -3.33 -16.31 -13.09
N MET A 111 -3.58 -16.16 -11.79
CA MET A 111 -2.81 -16.82 -10.75
C MET A 111 -3.69 -17.58 -9.76
N VAL A 112 -3.12 -18.59 -9.13
CA VAL A 112 -3.71 -19.32 -8.01
C VAL A 112 -2.80 -19.15 -6.80
N MET A 113 -3.35 -18.69 -5.68
CA MET A 113 -2.60 -18.36 -4.47
C MET A 113 -3.30 -18.83 -3.19
N GLN A 114 -2.59 -18.74 -2.07
CA GLN A 114 -3.07 -19.06 -0.73
C GLN A 114 -4.37 -18.33 -0.40
N HIS A 115 -5.33 -19.07 0.13
CA HIS A 115 -6.58 -18.50 0.66
C HIS A 115 -6.43 -18.17 2.15
N LEU A 116 -6.56 -16.88 2.47
CA LEU A 116 -6.45 -16.35 3.83
C LEU A 116 -7.84 -16.30 4.49
N SER A 117 -8.53 -17.44 4.57
CA SER A 117 -9.94 -17.53 4.96
C SER A 117 -10.26 -17.03 6.38
N SER A 118 -9.29 -17.05 7.29
CA SER A 118 -9.41 -16.52 8.66
C SER A 118 -9.07 -15.03 8.79
N HIS A 119 -8.71 -14.35 7.70
CA HIS A 119 -8.23 -12.98 7.71
C HIS A 119 -9.28 -12.01 7.16
N LYS A 120 -9.26 -10.79 7.69
CA LYS A 120 -10.06 -9.67 7.21
C LYS A 120 -9.17 -8.65 6.50
N ILE A 121 -9.74 -7.87 5.58
CA ILE A 121 -9.04 -6.70 5.06
C ILE A 121 -8.82 -5.70 6.20
N LEU A 122 -7.57 -5.26 6.41
CA LEU A 122 -7.19 -4.38 7.54
C LEU A 122 -8.08 -3.14 7.59
N ARG A 123 -8.37 -2.51 6.44
CA ARG A 123 -9.28 -1.36 6.34
C ARG A 123 -10.62 -1.60 7.05
N GLN A 124 -11.25 -2.75 6.84
CA GLN A 124 -12.52 -3.10 7.47
C GLN A 124 -12.34 -3.23 8.99
N GLY A 125 -11.28 -3.91 9.42
CA GLY A 125 -10.93 -4.02 10.83
C GLY A 125 -10.68 -2.68 11.53
N LEU A 126 -10.06 -1.72 10.83
CA LEU A 126 -9.83 -0.37 11.36
C LEU A 126 -11.13 0.44 11.52
N MET A 127 -12.06 0.28 10.58
CA MET A 127 -13.40 0.88 10.69
C MET A 127 -14.19 0.29 11.86
N GLU A 128 -14.09 -1.03 12.06
CA GLU A 128 -14.69 -1.77 13.17
C GLU A 128 -14.05 -1.46 14.54
N GLY A 129 -12.93 -0.73 14.60
CA GLY A 129 -12.25 -0.43 15.86
C GLY A 129 -11.45 -1.62 16.44
N ILE A 130 -11.11 -2.61 15.62
CA ILE A 130 -10.36 -3.78 16.07
C ILE A 130 -8.89 -3.43 16.29
N VAL A 131 -8.37 -3.80 17.47
CA VAL A 131 -6.95 -3.71 17.79
C VAL A 131 -6.24 -4.96 17.28
N TYR A 132 -5.13 -4.74 16.56
CA TYR A 132 -4.26 -5.80 16.03
C TYR A 132 -2.86 -5.68 16.66
N PRO A 133 -2.55 -6.45 17.72
CA PRO A 133 -1.36 -6.23 18.55
C PRO A 133 -0.02 -6.32 17.81
N LYS A 134 0.04 -7.09 16.72
CA LYS A 134 1.28 -7.36 15.97
C LYS A 134 1.42 -6.52 14.70
N LEU A 135 0.47 -5.64 14.39
CA LEU A 135 0.42 -4.88 13.14
C LEU A 135 1.72 -4.09 12.90
N GLY A 136 2.16 -3.31 13.90
CA GLY A 136 3.37 -2.51 13.80
C GLY A 136 4.64 -3.32 13.55
N ASP A 137 4.79 -4.44 14.27
CA ASP A 137 5.96 -5.32 14.12
C ASP A 137 5.97 -6.03 12.76
N HIS A 138 4.84 -6.58 12.33
CA HIS A 138 4.75 -7.30 11.06
C HIS A 138 5.00 -6.39 9.85
N LEU A 139 4.37 -5.21 9.81
CA LEU A 139 4.53 -4.30 8.68
C LEU A 139 5.91 -3.65 8.65
N SER A 140 6.51 -3.35 9.80
CA SER A 140 7.91 -2.90 9.83
C SER A 140 8.87 -3.98 9.34
N THR A 141 8.63 -5.25 9.70
CA THR A 141 9.42 -6.39 9.18
C THR A 141 9.28 -6.51 7.67
N TYR A 142 8.04 -6.49 7.14
CA TYR A 142 7.77 -6.54 5.71
C TYR A 142 8.50 -5.42 4.96
N LEU A 143 8.31 -4.16 5.37
CA LEU A 143 8.95 -3.00 4.74
C LEU A 143 10.48 -3.11 4.77
N ALA A 144 11.06 -3.47 5.92
CA ALA A 144 12.51 -3.56 6.05
C ALA A 144 13.09 -4.62 5.10
N HIS A 145 12.48 -5.80 5.04
CA HIS A 145 12.98 -6.90 4.21
C HIS A 145 12.79 -6.61 2.71
N THR A 146 11.59 -6.21 2.29
CA THR A 146 11.29 -6.03 0.87
C THR A 146 12.05 -4.85 0.28
N LEU A 147 12.14 -3.73 1.01
CA LEU A 147 12.83 -2.54 0.53
C LEU A 147 14.37 -2.67 0.61
N PHE A 148 14.91 -3.32 1.65
CA PHE A 148 16.37 -3.48 1.77
C PHE A 148 16.93 -4.47 0.74
N PHE A 149 16.40 -5.70 0.70
CA PHE A 149 16.94 -6.77 -0.14
C PHE A 149 16.68 -6.59 -1.64
N CYS A 150 15.87 -5.62 -2.03
CA CYS A 150 15.67 -5.24 -3.43
C CYS A 150 16.44 -3.97 -3.84
N SER A 151 17.24 -3.38 -2.94
CA SER A 151 18.00 -2.15 -3.21
C SER A 151 19.46 -2.39 -3.60
N ASP A 152 20.14 -1.34 -4.06
CA ASP A 152 21.58 -1.33 -4.32
C ASP A 152 22.44 -1.50 -3.04
N LEU A 153 21.85 -1.44 -1.84
CA LEU A 153 22.54 -1.74 -0.58
C LEU A 153 22.80 -3.24 -0.39
N PHE A 154 22.07 -4.08 -1.12
CA PHE A 154 22.19 -5.54 -1.06
C PHE A 154 22.52 -6.16 -2.43
N LEU A 155 21.80 -5.75 -3.47
CA LEU A 155 21.97 -6.31 -4.81
C LEU A 155 23.23 -5.78 -5.47
N ALA A 156 23.92 -6.64 -6.22
CA ALA A 156 24.99 -6.18 -7.08
C ALA A 156 24.46 -5.21 -8.15
N PRO A 157 25.22 -4.16 -8.54
CA PRO A 157 24.70 -3.10 -9.43
C PRO A 157 24.22 -3.56 -10.82
N HIS A 158 24.70 -4.69 -11.34
CA HIS A 158 24.23 -5.24 -12.61
C HIS A 158 22.91 -6.00 -12.43
N VAL A 159 22.82 -6.84 -11.38
CA VAL A 159 21.58 -7.55 -10.99
C VAL A 159 20.44 -6.57 -10.76
N LYS A 160 20.71 -5.46 -10.05
CA LYS A 160 19.70 -4.44 -9.83
C LYS A 160 19.24 -3.77 -11.13
N LYS A 161 20.15 -3.47 -12.07
CA LYS A 161 19.78 -2.88 -13.37
C LYS A 161 18.93 -3.82 -14.23
N GLU A 162 19.26 -5.10 -14.23
CA GLU A 162 18.44 -6.14 -14.89
C GLU A 162 17.06 -6.24 -14.23
N ALA A 163 16.99 -6.21 -12.90
CA ALA A 163 15.73 -6.24 -12.16
C ALA A 163 14.86 -4.99 -12.42
N VAL A 164 15.46 -3.81 -12.53
CA VAL A 164 14.76 -2.57 -12.95
C VAL A 164 14.16 -2.74 -14.34
N SER A 165 14.93 -3.27 -15.29
CA SER A 165 14.47 -3.52 -16.67
C SER A 165 13.30 -4.52 -16.71
N ALA A 166 13.36 -5.59 -15.92
CA ALA A 166 12.31 -6.61 -15.87
C ALA A 166 11.02 -6.14 -15.17
N ALA A 167 11.10 -5.13 -14.32
CA ALA A 167 9.98 -4.61 -13.54
C ALA A 167 9.39 -3.30 -14.09
N VAL A 168 9.66 -2.97 -15.36
CA VAL A 168 9.02 -1.83 -16.03
C VAL A 168 7.51 -2.07 -16.12
N ASN A 169 6.73 -1.21 -15.49
CA ASN A 169 5.27 -1.33 -15.36
C ASN A 169 4.56 -0.02 -15.73
N SER A 170 4.76 0.42 -16.98
CA SER A 170 4.46 1.80 -17.40
C SER A 170 2.99 2.21 -17.29
N GLU A 171 2.04 1.33 -17.59
CA GLU A 171 0.60 1.66 -17.53
C GLU A 171 0.13 1.86 -16.08
N LEU A 172 0.58 1.03 -15.14
CA LEU A 172 0.22 1.14 -13.72
C LEU A 172 0.97 2.32 -13.06
N CYS A 173 2.23 2.57 -13.45
CA CYS A 173 2.93 3.78 -13.05
C CYS A 173 2.18 5.03 -13.53
N LYS A 174 1.73 5.06 -14.78
CA LYS A 174 0.95 6.18 -15.33
C LYS A 174 -0.33 6.45 -14.55
N ILE A 175 -1.08 5.40 -14.18
CA ILE A 175 -2.26 5.55 -13.32
C ILE A 175 -1.90 6.25 -12.01
N THR A 176 -0.76 5.90 -11.41
CA THR A 176 -0.29 6.54 -10.17
C THR A 176 0.17 7.99 -10.40
N GLU A 177 0.96 8.24 -11.45
CA GLU A 177 1.41 9.57 -11.87
C GLU A 177 0.24 10.55 -12.04
N ASP A 178 -0.83 10.07 -12.68
CA ASP A 178 -2.03 10.84 -12.95
C ASP A 178 -2.89 10.99 -11.69
N LEU A 179 -3.29 9.89 -11.05
CA LEU A 179 -4.28 9.90 -9.96
C LEU A 179 -3.74 10.27 -8.59
N VAL A 180 -2.44 10.18 -8.35
CA VAL A 180 -1.83 10.56 -7.06
C VAL A 180 -1.18 11.93 -7.13
N PHE A 181 -0.50 12.26 -8.24
CA PHE A 181 0.38 13.42 -8.28
C PHE A 181 -0.10 14.55 -9.19
N THR A 182 -1.09 14.31 -10.06
CA THR A 182 -1.50 15.30 -11.07
C THR A 182 -2.95 15.72 -10.87
N TYR A 183 -3.90 14.82 -11.14
CA TYR A 183 -5.32 15.14 -11.19
C TYR A 183 -5.88 15.71 -9.88
N PRO A 184 -5.55 15.22 -8.67
CA PRO A 184 -6.06 15.78 -7.42
C PRO A 184 -5.78 17.28 -7.21
N PHE A 185 -4.87 17.86 -7.99
CA PHE A 185 -4.42 19.24 -7.88
C PHE A 185 -4.79 20.09 -9.10
N GLU A 186 -5.68 19.59 -9.96
CA GLU A 186 -6.18 20.23 -11.16
C GLU A 186 -7.72 20.20 -11.19
N ASP A 187 -8.32 20.95 -12.12
CA ASP A 187 -9.74 20.82 -12.43
C ASP A 187 -9.95 19.65 -13.39
N HIS A 188 -9.84 18.44 -12.87
CA HIS A 188 -9.88 17.23 -13.67
C HIS A 188 -11.22 16.48 -13.48
N PRO A 189 -11.88 16.00 -14.55
CA PRO A 189 -13.18 15.30 -14.46
C PRO A 189 -13.19 14.03 -13.60
N SER A 190 -12.03 13.42 -13.34
CA SER A 190 -11.92 12.26 -12.46
C SER A 190 -11.98 12.61 -10.97
N ASN A 191 -11.78 13.88 -10.61
CA ASN A 191 -11.87 14.30 -9.22
C ASN A 191 -13.32 14.25 -8.76
N SER A 192 -13.49 13.81 -7.51
CA SER A 192 -14.79 13.71 -6.87
C SER A 192 -14.60 14.04 -5.41
N TYR A 193 -15.35 15.02 -4.89
CA TYR A 193 -15.32 15.44 -3.49
C TYR A 193 -16.73 15.79 -3.03
N SER A 194 -16.96 15.74 -1.72
CA SER A 194 -18.26 16.07 -1.16
C SER A 194 -18.62 17.53 -1.47
N PRO A 195 -19.89 17.83 -1.82
CA PRO A 195 -20.34 19.22 -1.94
C PRO A 195 -20.19 20.04 -0.66
N ALA A 196 -20.10 19.37 0.50
CA ALA A 196 -19.87 20.00 1.80
C ALA A 196 -18.40 20.37 2.04
N LEU A 197 -17.46 19.87 1.23
CA LEU A 197 -16.05 20.23 1.34
C LEU A 197 -15.89 21.72 0.96
N PRO A 198 -15.30 22.57 1.82
CA PRO A 198 -15.18 24.00 1.52
C PRO A 198 -14.40 24.25 0.22
N GLN A 199 -14.95 25.12 -0.63
CA GLN A 199 -14.30 25.50 -1.90
C GLN A 199 -12.87 26.04 -1.67
N SER A 200 -12.64 26.76 -0.57
CA SER A 200 -11.31 27.25 -0.20
C SER A 200 -10.28 26.14 0.01
N ALA A 201 -10.69 24.96 0.50
CA ALA A 201 -9.81 23.81 0.66
C ALA A 201 -9.41 23.23 -0.71
N ILE A 202 -10.36 23.17 -1.66
CA ILE A 202 -10.13 22.72 -3.03
C ILE A 202 -9.23 23.70 -3.78
N ASP A 203 -9.54 25.00 -3.70
CA ASP A 203 -8.78 26.06 -4.37
C ASP A 203 -7.33 26.10 -3.86
N ARG A 204 -7.12 25.84 -2.56
CA ARG A 204 -5.79 25.77 -1.96
C ARG A 204 -4.91 24.69 -2.59
N LEU A 205 -5.48 23.53 -2.94
CA LEU A 205 -4.74 22.46 -3.62
C LEU A 205 -4.17 22.90 -4.98
N ARG A 206 -4.87 23.82 -5.65
CA ARG A 206 -4.52 24.31 -6.99
C ARG A 206 -3.60 25.53 -6.94
N THR A 207 -3.75 26.38 -5.92
CA THR A 207 -3.17 27.73 -5.88
C THR A 207 -2.02 27.90 -4.88
N SER A 208 -1.87 27.00 -3.91
CA SER A 208 -0.77 27.05 -2.94
C SER A 208 0.55 26.69 -3.62
N GLU A 209 1.40 27.69 -3.86
CA GLU A 209 2.71 27.52 -4.52
C GLU A 209 3.58 26.48 -3.80
N ALA A 210 3.70 26.59 -2.48
CA ALA A 210 4.50 25.68 -1.66
C ALA A 210 4.01 24.22 -1.77
N LEU A 211 2.69 24.01 -1.77
CA LEU A 211 2.11 22.68 -1.92
C LEU A 211 2.35 22.13 -3.33
N ARG A 212 2.16 22.95 -4.37
CA ARG A 212 2.36 22.53 -5.77
C ARG A 212 3.82 22.15 -6.05
N ILE A 213 4.78 22.89 -5.49
CA ILE A 213 6.21 22.56 -5.57
C ILE A 213 6.47 21.21 -4.86
N ALA A 214 5.99 21.05 -3.62
CA ALA A 214 6.22 19.82 -2.85
C ALA A 214 5.66 18.58 -3.57
N VAL A 215 4.47 18.68 -4.17
CA VAL A 215 3.86 17.59 -4.95
C VAL A 215 4.66 17.30 -6.23
N ALA A 216 5.15 18.34 -6.92
CA ALA A 216 5.97 18.16 -8.11
C ALA A 216 7.30 17.44 -7.78
N GLU A 217 7.91 17.73 -6.63
CA GLU A 217 9.09 17.02 -6.14
C GLU A 217 8.80 15.53 -5.87
N MET A 218 7.65 15.21 -5.28
CA MET A 218 7.24 13.81 -5.06
C MET A 218 6.96 13.09 -6.38
N LYS A 219 6.30 13.75 -7.34
CA LYS A 219 6.12 13.22 -8.70
C LYS A 219 7.46 12.95 -9.37
N TRP A 220 8.39 13.91 -9.29
CA TRP A 220 9.73 13.77 -9.86
C TRP A 220 10.47 12.58 -9.26
N ALA A 221 10.44 12.43 -7.93
CA ALA A 221 11.05 11.28 -7.26
C ALA A 221 10.43 9.95 -7.71
N PHE A 222 9.08 9.87 -7.78
CA PHE A 222 8.38 8.67 -8.26
C PHE A 222 8.82 8.25 -9.66
N MET A 223 8.97 9.21 -10.58
CA MET A 223 9.31 8.96 -11.98
C MET A 223 10.80 8.64 -12.20
N ASN A 224 11.70 9.03 -11.29
CA ASN A 224 13.14 9.01 -11.54
C ASN A 224 13.97 8.19 -10.54
N HIS A 225 13.47 7.95 -9.33
CA HIS A 225 14.24 7.30 -8.27
C HIS A 225 13.94 5.80 -8.20
N ALA A 226 14.68 4.99 -8.96
CA ALA A 226 14.57 3.53 -8.91
C ALA A 226 15.32 2.94 -7.70
N GLU A 227 14.86 3.16 -6.47
CA GLU A 227 15.60 2.79 -5.24
C GLU A 227 15.45 1.33 -4.83
N SER A 228 14.22 0.81 -4.90
CA SER A 228 13.91 -0.58 -4.57
C SER A 228 12.66 -1.06 -5.29
N LEU A 229 12.44 -2.38 -5.32
CA LEU A 229 11.19 -2.95 -5.82
C LEU A 229 10.07 -2.65 -4.82
N LEU A 230 9.15 -1.79 -5.22
CA LEU A 230 7.99 -1.40 -4.42
C LEU A 230 6.85 -2.39 -4.61
N HIS A 231 5.95 -2.44 -3.63
CA HIS A 231 4.59 -2.92 -3.82
C HIS A 231 3.79 -1.98 -4.73
N GLY A 232 3.94 -0.67 -4.58
CA GLY A 232 3.33 0.34 -5.45
C GLY A 232 1.87 0.69 -5.15
N ASP A 233 1.21 0.01 -4.21
CA ASP A 233 -0.09 0.45 -3.65
C ASP A 233 -0.36 -0.13 -2.26
N LEU A 234 0.61 -0.02 -1.35
CA LEU A 234 0.57 -0.58 0.00
C LEU A 234 -0.35 0.22 0.95
N HIS A 235 -1.65 0.17 0.72
CA HIS A 235 -2.66 0.77 1.58
C HIS A 235 -3.35 -0.27 2.48
N THR A 236 -4.17 0.16 3.45
CA THR A 236 -4.89 -0.74 4.37
C THR A 236 -5.90 -1.69 3.69
N GLY A 237 -6.23 -1.45 2.43
CA GLY A 237 -7.00 -2.38 1.59
C GLY A 237 -6.17 -3.51 0.94
N SER A 238 -4.84 -3.40 0.96
CA SER A 238 -3.90 -4.36 0.37
C SER A 238 -3.25 -5.24 1.45
N ILE A 239 -3.91 -5.33 2.61
CA ILE A 239 -3.43 -6.05 3.79
C ILE A 239 -4.60 -6.86 4.32
N MET A 240 -4.38 -8.17 4.47
CA MET A 240 -5.26 -9.09 5.17
C MET A 240 -4.66 -9.44 6.53
N ILE A 241 -5.47 -9.43 7.58
CA ILE A 241 -4.97 -9.52 8.96
C ILE A 241 -5.94 -10.28 9.87
N ASN A 242 -5.40 -10.95 10.87
CA ASN A 242 -6.12 -11.43 12.05
C ASN A 242 -5.35 -11.02 13.33
N GLN A 243 -5.70 -11.55 14.51
CA GLN A 243 -5.03 -11.17 15.77
C GLN A 243 -3.53 -11.54 15.81
N ASP A 244 -3.13 -12.53 15.01
CA ASP A 244 -1.84 -13.19 15.10
C ASP A 244 -0.96 -13.06 13.85
N GLU A 245 -1.55 -12.77 12.69
CA GLU A 245 -0.93 -12.86 11.37
C GLU A 245 -1.31 -11.64 10.52
N THR A 246 -0.36 -11.17 9.70
CA THR A 246 -0.56 -10.04 8.77
C THR A 246 0.04 -10.43 7.42
N PHE A 247 -0.76 -10.33 6.36
CA PHE A 247 -0.37 -10.61 4.98
C PHE A 247 -0.57 -9.41 4.08
N VAL A 248 0.43 -9.10 3.27
CA VAL A 248 0.37 -8.08 2.22
C VAL A 248 0.02 -8.75 0.90
N ILE A 249 -0.97 -8.20 0.20
CA ILE A 249 -1.56 -8.75 -1.03
C ILE A 249 -1.57 -7.69 -2.14
N ASP A 250 -1.83 -8.08 -3.38
CA ASP A 250 -2.06 -7.17 -4.52
C ASP A 250 -0.89 -6.23 -4.92
N PRO A 251 0.37 -6.69 -5.02
CA PRO A 251 1.47 -5.87 -5.52
C PRO A 251 1.48 -5.72 -7.07
N GLU A 252 0.33 -5.49 -7.69
CA GLU A 252 0.21 -5.36 -9.15
C GLU A 252 0.78 -4.04 -9.71
N PHE A 253 0.94 -3.05 -8.85
CA PHE A 253 1.63 -1.78 -9.12
C PHE A 253 3.14 -1.87 -8.91
N ALA A 254 3.69 -3.06 -8.67
CA ALA A 254 5.10 -3.21 -8.38
C ALA A 254 5.99 -2.72 -9.55
N PHE A 255 6.97 -1.91 -9.18
CA PHE A 255 8.04 -1.41 -10.06
C PHE A 255 9.22 -0.96 -9.19
N TYR A 256 10.37 -0.67 -9.79
CA TYR A 256 11.48 -0.07 -9.07
C TYR A 256 11.27 1.44 -8.91
N GLY A 257 11.01 1.88 -7.67
CA GLY A 257 10.67 3.26 -7.33
C GLY A 257 11.24 3.70 -5.97
N PRO A 258 10.84 4.87 -5.46
CA PRO A 258 11.35 5.42 -4.21
C PRO A 258 10.76 4.69 -3.00
N MET A 259 11.61 4.24 -2.08
CA MET A 259 11.24 3.41 -0.93
C MET A 259 10.16 4.06 -0.06
N GLY A 260 10.22 5.39 0.10
CA GLY A 260 9.27 6.16 0.90
C GLY A 260 7.83 6.09 0.38
N PHE A 261 7.60 5.66 -0.86
CA PHE A 261 6.26 5.57 -1.43
C PHE A 261 5.40 4.50 -0.75
N ASP A 262 5.97 3.32 -0.47
CA ASP A 262 5.26 2.23 0.21
C ASP A 262 5.07 2.53 1.70
N ALA A 263 6.13 2.99 2.38
CA ALA A 263 6.06 3.41 3.78
C ALA A 263 5.05 4.56 3.96
N GLY A 264 5.04 5.52 3.04
CA GLY A 264 4.11 6.64 3.07
C GLY A 264 2.67 6.22 2.83
N ALA A 265 2.44 5.23 1.93
CA ALA A 265 1.11 4.72 1.65
C ALA A 265 0.45 4.10 2.89
N ILE A 266 1.17 3.28 3.67
CA ILE A 266 0.61 2.66 4.87
C ILE A 266 0.35 3.69 5.96
N LEU A 267 1.32 4.57 6.24
CA LEU A 267 1.17 5.61 7.27
C LEU A 267 0.03 6.58 6.93
N ALA A 268 -0.09 7.00 5.67
CA ALA A 268 -1.21 7.82 5.20
C ALA A 268 -2.57 7.19 5.50
N ASN A 269 -2.73 5.88 5.26
CA ASN A 269 -4.01 5.21 5.51
C ASN A 269 -4.30 5.04 7.01
N LEU A 270 -3.28 4.85 7.85
CA LEU A 270 -3.46 4.87 9.31
C LEU A 270 -3.88 6.26 9.82
N TRP A 271 -3.32 7.33 9.26
CA TRP A 271 -3.72 8.69 9.63
C TRP A 271 -5.11 9.06 9.11
N LEU A 272 -5.51 8.63 7.91
CA LEU A 272 -6.89 8.75 7.43
C LEU A 272 -7.85 8.02 8.38
N ALA A 273 -7.51 6.80 8.82
CA ALA A 273 -8.28 6.07 9.82
C ALA A 273 -8.35 6.85 11.15
N TYR A 274 -7.24 7.41 11.63
CA TYR A 274 -7.17 8.21 12.87
C TYR A 274 -8.13 9.40 12.85
N PHE A 275 -8.13 10.20 11.77
CA PHE A 275 -9.05 11.33 11.66
C PHE A 275 -10.51 10.88 11.53
N SER A 276 -10.79 9.77 10.84
CA SER A 276 -12.16 9.24 10.72
C SER A 276 -12.78 8.82 12.05
N ARG A 277 -11.95 8.49 13.06
CA ARG A 277 -12.44 8.06 14.38
C ARG A 277 -13.18 9.13 15.16
N ASP A 278 -13.02 10.41 14.81
CA ASP A 278 -13.81 11.48 15.39
C ASP A 278 -15.32 11.27 15.18
N TRP A 279 -15.71 10.59 14.10
CA TRP A 279 -17.07 10.16 13.85
C TRP A 279 -17.35 8.76 14.42
N HIS A 280 -16.62 7.75 13.92
CA HIS A 280 -16.93 6.35 14.18
C HIS A 280 -16.88 5.97 15.67
N GLY A 281 -16.02 6.61 16.48
CA GLY A 281 -15.97 6.32 17.92
C GLY A 281 -17.15 6.91 18.68
N ARG A 282 -17.61 8.10 18.26
CA ARG A 282 -18.74 8.79 18.92
C ARG A 282 -20.07 8.11 18.67
N VAL A 283 -20.29 7.58 17.46
CA VAL A 283 -21.54 6.89 17.11
C VAL A 283 -21.66 5.53 17.82
N GLY A 284 -20.53 4.89 18.14
CA GLY A 284 -20.50 3.63 18.89
C GLY A 284 -20.65 3.76 20.42
N GLY A 285 -20.69 4.98 20.97
CA GLY A 285 -20.69 5.21 22.41
C GLY A 285 -19.37 4.86 23.12
N GLU A 286 -18.30 4.65 22.34
CA GLU A 286 -16.95 4.38 22.84
C GLU A 286 -16.14 5.67 22.96
N ASP A 287 -15.08 5.64 23.76
CA ASP A 287 -14.10 6.72 23.77
C ASP A 287 -13.22 6.63 22.50
N PRO A 288 -13.37 7.54 21.51
CA PRO A 288 -12.56 7.52 20.29
C PRO A 288 -11.07 7.68 20.58
N GLU A 289 -10.69 8.32 21.69
CA GLU A 289 -9.31 8.67 21.98
C GLU A 289 -8.43 7.45 22.20
N ARG A 290 -8.95 6.38 22.82
CA ARG A 290 -8.19 5.15 23.03
C ARG A 290 -7.78 4.49 21.72
N TYR A 291 -8.71 4.34 20.79
CA TYR A 291 -8.41 3.72 19.49
C TYR A 291 -7.57 4.64 18.60
N GLN A 292 -7.80 5.95 18.67
CA GLN A 292 -6.96 6.93 18.01
C GLN A 292 -5.52 6.89 18.51
N GLN A 293 -5.31 6.77 19.82
CA GLN A 293 -3.98 6.63 20.41
C GLN A 293 -3.32 5.34 19.93
N TRP A 294 -4.06 4.22 19.86
CA TRP A 294 -3.53 2.98 19.28
C TRP A 294 -3.11 3.17 17.81
N LEU A 295 -3.90 3.85 16.98
CA LEU A 295 -3.54 4.13 15.57
C LEU A 295 -2.24 4.95 15.46
N LEU A 296 -2.05 5.95 16.33
CA LEU A 296 -0.81 6.73 16.39
C LEU A 296 0.38 5.86 16.84
N GLU A 297 0.18 4.99 17.84
CA GLU A 297 1.19 4.03 18.30
C GLU A 297 1.59 3.05 17.18
N GLN A 298 0.62 2.56 16.40
CA GLN A 298 0.92 1.70 15.25
C GLN A 298 1.73 2.45 14.19
N ALA A 299 1.41 3.71 13.88
CA ALA A 299 2.20 4.51 12.96
C ALA A 299 3.66 4.68 13.44
N ALA A 300 3.86 4.95 14.74
CA ALA A 300 5.21 5.01 15.34
C ALA A 300 5.93 3.67 15.29
N GLN A 301 5.27 2.58 15.66
CA GLN A 301 5.86 1.24 15.65
C GLN A 301 6.26 0.80 14.23
N ILE A 302 5.45 1.12 13.21
CA ILE A 302 5.79 0.81 11.82
C ILE A 302 7.03 1.58 11.40
N TRP A 303 7.06 2.91 11.58
CA TRP A 303 8.19 3.72 11.13
C TRP A 303 9.49 3.41 11.89
N ASN A 304 9.45 3.44 13.22
CA ASN A 304 10.64 3.20 14.05
C ASN A 304 11.13 1.76 13.87
N GLY A 305 10.22 0.79 13.88
CA GLY A 305 10.55 -0.61 13.64
C GLY A 305 11.14 -0.83 12.24
N PHE A 306 10.62 -0.14 11.22
CA PHE A 306 11.15 -0.22 9.86
C PHE A 306 12.58 0.34 9.82
N SER A 307 12.79 1.53 10.37
CA SER A 307 14.10 2.19 10.44
C SER A 307 15.13 1.30 11.13
N ASP A 308 14.81 0.79 12.32
CA ASP A 308 15.74 -0.04 13.10
C ASP A 308 16.07 -1.35 12.39
N LYS A 309 15.06 -2.05 11.88
CA LYS A 309 15.25 -3.32 11.15
C LYS A 309 16.04 -3.11 9.86
N PHE A 310 15.75 -2.05 9.10
CA PHE A 310 16.46 -1.72 7.86
C PHE A 310 17.95 -1.42 8.14
N LEU A 311 18.24 -0.61 9.16
CA LEU A 311 19.61 -0.30 9.56
C LEU A 311 20.35 -1.54 10.05
N ASN A 312 19.68 -2.44 10.78
CA ASN A 312 20.28 -3.70 11.23
C ASN A 312 20.59 -4.64 10.05
N LEU A 313 19.69 -4.75 9.07
CA LEU A 313 19.94 -5.49 7.83
C LEU A 313 21.14 -4.91 7.06
N TRP A 314 21.26 -3.58 7.00
CA TRP A 314 22.40 -2.91 6.38
C TRP A 314 23.71 -3.24 7.09
N ARG A 315 23.76 -3.06 8.42
CA ARG A 315 24.97 -3.37 9.21
C ARG A 315 25.36 -4.85 9.11
N ASP A 316 24.41 -5.78 9.16
CA ASP A 316 24.68 -7.21 8.99
C ASP A 316 25.27 -7.50 7.61
N GLN A 317 24.70 -6.94 6.55
CA GLN A 317 25.17 -7.16 5.19
C GLN A 317 26.60 -6.66 4.97
N GLU A 318 26.95 -5.47 5.48
CA GLU A 318 28.31 -4.95 5.37
C GLU A 318 29.29 -5.75 6.23
N SER A 319 28.88 -6.15 7.44
CA SER A 319 29.69 -7.02 8.31
C SER A 319 29.99 -8.38 7.66
N ARG A 320 29.02 -8.97 6.96
CA ARG A 320 29.17 -10.26 6.27
C ARG A 320 29.96 -10.16 4.98
N SER A 321 29.71 -9.13 4.18
CA SER A 321 30.39 -8.92 2.90
C SER A 321 31.80 -8.31 3.05
N LYS A 322 32.12 -7.75 4.22
CA LYS A 322 33.35 -6.99 4.50
C LYS A 322 33.55 -5.83 3.53
N ARG A 323 32.46 -5.22 3.08
CA ARG A 323 32.42 -4.07 2.18
C ARG A 323 31.39 -3.08 2.67
N HIS A 324 31.82 -1.83 2.87
CA HIS A 324 30.90 -0.74 3.17
C HIS A 324 30.42 -0.08 1.88
N PHE A 325 29.19 0.42 1.88
CA PHE A 325 28.61 1.14 0.76
C PHE A 325 29.45 2.36 0.36
N ILE A 326 30.04 3.06 1.35
CA ILE A 326 30.83 4.27 1.15
C ILE A 326 32.32 4.01 0.86
N GLY A 327 32.75 2.75 0.82
CA GLY A 327 34.17 2.38 0.71
C GLY A 327 34.89 2.29 2.05
N ASP A 328 36.21 2.51 2.07
CA ASP A 328 37.02 2.34 3.29
C ASP A 328 36.65 3.38 4.37
N ASP A 329 36.36 2.88 5.58
CA ASP A 329 35.98 3.69 6.75
C ASP A 329 36.48 3.03 8.05
N PRO A 330 37.79 3.16 8.38
CA PRO A 330 38.44 2.37 9.42
C PRO A 330 37.86 2.51 10.84
N ASP A 331 37.14 3.60 11.13
CA ASP A 331 36.51 3.84 12.44
C ASP A 331 34.97 3.82 12.38
N GLU A 332 34.39 3.40 11.24
CA GLU A 332 32.96 3.28 10.94
C GLU A 332 32.12 4.56 11.12
N LYS A 333 32.75 5.71 11.42
CA LYS A 333 32.02 6.96 11.70
C LYS A 333 31.32 7.50 10.46
N CYS A 334 31.98 7.43 9.31
CA CYS A 334 31.42 7.97 8.07
C CYS A 334 30.22 7.15 7.61
N SER A 335 30.29 5.83 7.79
CA SER A 335 29.23 4.88 7.43
C SER A 335 27.99 5.08 8.30
N GLU A 336 28.16 5.21 9.62
CA GLU A 336 27.04 5.50 10.52
C GLU A 336 26.42 6.88 10.27
N ALA A 337 27.24 7.90 9.98
CA ALA A 337 26.74 9.22 9.60
C ALA A 337 25.94 9.18 8.29
N PHE A 338 26.42 8.44 7.29
CA PHE A 338 25.70 8.26 6.03
C PHE A 338 24.37 7.51 6.20
N ARG A 339 24.36 6.42 7.00
CA ARG A 339 23.11 5.70 7.33
C ARG A 339 22.08 6.61 8.01
N THR A 340 22.53 7.45 8.94
CA THR A 340 21.67 8.44 9.61
C THR A 340 21.10 9.44 8.60
N HIS A 341 21.94 9.99 7.71
CA HIS A 341 21.50 10.92 6.67
C HIS A 341 20.52 10.25 5.68
N PHE A 342 20.80 9.01 5.28
CA PHE A 342 19.94 8.22 4.41
C PHE A 342 18.55 8.04 5.02
N MET A 343 18.47 7.65 6.29
CA MET A 343 17.18 7.45 6.97
C MET A 343 16.42 8.75 7.18
N ARG A 344 17.11 9.87 7.43
CA ARG A 344 16.48 11.20 7.49
C ARG A 344 15.85 11.60 6.15
N ARG A 345 16.55 11.39 5.04
CA ARG A 345 16.02 11.63 3.69
C ARG A 345 14.82 10.70 3.40
N LEU A 346 14.96 9.42 3.70
CA LEU A 346 13.89 8.43 3.49
C LEU A 346 12.65 8.75 4.32
N PHE A 347 12.81 9.28 5.53
CA PHE A 347 11.70 9.75 6.35
C PHE A 347 10.98 10.92 5.68
N ALA A 348 11.72 11.93 5.21
CA ALA A 348 11.12 13.06 4.52
C ALA A 348 10.36 12.63 3.25
N ASP A 349 10.92 11.73 2.44
CA ASP A 349 10.25 11.16 1.26
C ASP A 349 8.98 10.40 1.67
N THR A 350 9.04 9.61 2.74
CA THR A 350 7.88 8.89 3.31
C THR A 350 6.74 9.83 3.67
N LEU A 351 7.03 10.94 4.36
CA LEU A 351 6.02 11.95 4.73
C LEU A 351 5.44 12.65 3.50
N GLY A 352 6.28 12.98 2.52
CA GLY A 352 5.83 13.61 1.27
C GLY A 352 4.86 12.71 0.49
N PHE A 353 5.21 11.44 0.28
CA PHE A 353 4.31 10.48 -0.36
C PHE A 353 3.05 10.22 0.45
N ALA A 354 3.15 10.19 1.78
CA ALA A 354 1.99 10.07 2.64
C ALA A 354 1.01 11.24 2.43
N GLY A 355 1.50 12.48 2.36
CA GLY A 355 0.68 13.66 2.07
C GLY A 355 -0.02 13.56 0.71
N CYS A 356 0.69 13.17 -0.36
CA CYS A 356 0.07 12.95 -1.68
C CYS A 356 -1.02 11.85 -1.63
N LYS A 357 -0.74 10.73 -0.95
CA LYS A 357 -1.69 9.62 -0.79
C LYS A 357 -2.91 10.03 0.04
N MET A 358 -2.77 10.88 1.05
CA MET A 358 -3.91 11.41 1.81
C MET A 358 -4.77 12.32 0.92
N ILE A 359 -4.17 13.32 0.27
CA ILE A 359 -4.91 14.28 -0.58
C ILE A 359 -5.71 13.57 -1.66
N ARG A 360 -5.07 12.66 -2.42
CA ARG A 360 -5.74 11.93 -3.51
C ARG A 360 -6.91 11.08 -3.04
N ARG A 361 -6.95 10.65 -1.78
CA ARG A 361 -8.06 9.87 -1.21
C ARG A 361 -9.26 10.73 -0.80
N ILE A 362 -9.05 12.03 -0.57
CA ILE A 362 -10.12 12.98 -0.24
C ILE A 362 -10.79 13.52 -1.52
N VAL A 363 -9.98 14.03 -2.45
CA VAL A 363 -10.49 14.76 -3.63
C VAL A 363 -10.41 14.01 -4.95
N GLY A 364 -9.63 12.92 -5.01
CA GLY A 364 -9.42 12.15 -6.23
C GLY A 364 -10.50 11.10 -6.47
N MET A 365 -10.33 10.36 -7.57
CA MET A 365 -11.27 9.32 -8.04
C MET A 365 -11.47 8.19 -7.03
N ALA A 366 -10.37 7.59 -6.55
CA ALA A 366 -10.41 6.40 -5.71
C ALA A 366 -10.32 6.78 -4.23
N LYS A 367 -11.45 6.75 -3.53
CA LYS A 367 -11.58 7.18 -2.13
C LYS A 367 -11.29 6.08 -1.11
N VAL A 368 -11.46 6.38 0.17
CA VAL A 368 -11.33 5.44 1.30
C VAL A 368 -12.63 5.33 2.08
N ALA A 369 -13.04 4.09 2.39
CA ALA A 369 -14.31 3.79 3.06
C ALA A 369 -14.38 4.36 4.48
N GLU A 370 -13.24 4.51 5.17
CA GLU A 370 -13.15 5.11 6.51
C GLU A 370 -13.81 6.49 6.56
N ILE A 371 -13.70 7.27 5.48
CA ILE A 371 -14.24 8.63 5.38
C ILE A 371 -15.55 8.66 4.59
N THR A 372 -15.63 7.98 3.44
CA THR A 372 -16.82 8.06 2.58
C THR A 372 -18.06 7.40 3.16
N SER A 373 -17.89 6.44 4.09
CA SER A 373 -19.01 5.81 4.79
C SER A 373 -19.66 6.69 5.85
N ILE A 374 -19.08 7.85 6.18
CA ILE A 374 -19.65 8.80 7.14
C ILE A 374 -20.89 9.46 6.51
N PRO A 375 -22.10 9.25 7.08
CA PRO A 375 -23.34 9.74 6.49
C PRO A 375 -23.60 11.23 6.78
N ASP A 376 -23.08 11.75 7.90
CA ASP A 376 -23.16 13.17 8.24
C ASP A 376 -22.15 13.96 7.40
N GLU A 377 -22.68 14.72 6.43
CA GLU A 377 -21.86 15.45 5.48
C GLU A 377 -21.02 16.57 6.13
N ALA A 378 -21.54 17.21 7.18
CA ALA A 378 -20.81 18.27 7.88
C ALA A 378 -19.66 17.68 8.70
N ALA A 379 -19.92 16.59 9.44
CA ALA A 379 -18.87 15.89 10.16
C ALA A 379 -17.80 15.33 9.21
N ARG A 380 -18.22 14.75 8.08
CA ARG A 380 -17.32 14.27 7.02
C ARG A 380 -16.46 15.40 6.48
N ALA A 381 -17.04 16.55 6.12
CA ALA A 381 -16.30 17.69 5.60
C ALA A 381 -15.23 18.20 6.59
N THR A 382 -15.56 18.33 7.87
CA THR A 382 -14.57 18.70 8.91
C THR A 382 -13.42 17.69 8.99
N ILE A 383 -13.70 16.39 8.92
CA ILE A 383 -12.66 15.34 8.89
C ILE A 383 -11.81 15.45 7.62
N GLU A 384 -12.44 15.65 6.46
CA GLU A 384 -11.76 15.82 5.18
C GLU A 384 -10.82 17.04 5.20
N VAL A 385 -11.26 18.18 5.73
CA VAL A 385 -10.43 19.40 5.86
C VAL A 385 -9.23 19.15 6.80
N ARG A 386 -9.42 18.48 7.93
CA ARG A 386 -8.32 18.10 8.83
C ARG A 386 -7.30 17.19 8.14
N CYS A 387 -7.77 16.20 7.39
CA CYS A 387 -6.90 15.33 6.58
C CYS A 387 -6.09 16.13 5.56
N LEU A 388 -6.71 17.07 4.84
CA LEU A 388 -6.02 17.93 3.87
C LEU A 388 -4.98 18.85 4.53
N LYS A 389 -5.32 19.49 5.66
CA LYS A 389 -4.39 20.33 6.43
C LYS A 389 -3.18 19.53 6.91
N PHE A 390 -3.40 18.33 7.44
CA PHE A 390 -2.31 17.46 7.88
C PHE A 390 -1.44 16.99 6.72
N ALA A 391 -2.06 16.56 5.62
CA ALA A 391 -1.36 16.12 4.43
C ALA A 391 -0.48 17.24 3.81
N GLU A 392 -0.97 18.48 3.79
CA GLU A 392 -0.19 19.64 3.37
C GLU A 392 0.99 19.90 4.32
N ALA A 393 0.79 19.81 5.64
CA ALA A 393 1.88 19.93 6.61
C ALA A 393 2.96 18.86 6.38
N LEU A 394 2.57 17.60 6.17
CA LEU A 394 3.50 16.53 5.82
C LEU A 394 4.27 16.86 4.54
N LEU A 395 3.62 17.30 3.47
CA LEU A 395 4.29 17.61 2.21
C LEU A 395 5.24 18.80 2.30
N VAL A 396 4.76 19.92 2.82
CA VAL A 396 5.49 21.20 2.79
C VAL A 396 6.56 21.25 3.88
N GLN A 397 6.32 20.60 5.03
CA GLN A 397 7.20 20.66 6.20
C GLN A 397 7.98 19.36 6.42
N ARG A 398 7.92 18.36 5.54
CA ARG A 398 8.61 17.05 5.69
C ARG A 398 10.07 17.10 6.14
N GLN A 399 10.82 18.12 5.73
CA GLN A 399 12.24 18.27 6.09
C GLN A 399 12.47 18.80 7.52
N GLN A 400 11.42 19.35 8.13
CA GLN A 400 11.44 19.96 9.46
C GLN A 400 11.10 18.95 10.56
N PHE A 401 10.48 17.82 10.22
CA PHE A 401 10.21 16.74 11.17
C PHE A 401 11.47 15.91 11.39
N ASP A 402 11.99 15.91 12.61
CA ASP A 402 13.15 15.11 13.01
C ASP A 402 12.74 13.68 13.43
N SER A 403 11.47 13.47 13.81
CA SER A 403 10.98 12.16 14.26
C SER A 403 9.49 11.93 13.97
N ILE A 404 9.07 10.67 14.03
CA ILE A 404 7.65 10.31 13.93
C ILE A 404 6.82 10.91 15.07
N ASP A 405 7.39 11.09 16.26
CA ASP A 405 6.66 11.64 17.42
C ASP A 405 6.22 13.09 17.18
N GLU A 406 7.04 13.89 16.49
CA GLU A 406 6.67 15.25 16.08
C GLU A 406 5.52 15.25 15.07
N VAL A 407 5.50 14.28 14.15
CA VAL A 407 4.40 14.09 13.21
C VAL A 407 3.11 13.70 13.94
N LEU A 408 3.19 12.81 14.94
CA LEU A 408 2.03 12.43 15.76
C LEU A 408 1.54 13.60 16.61
N ALA A 409 2.44 14.44 17.13
CA ALA A 409 2.07 15.67 17.83
C ALA A 409 1.37 16.67 16.90
N GLN A 410 1.81 16.79 15.64
CA GLN A 410 1.15 17.61 14.63
C GLN A 410 -0.27 17.08 14.31
N ALA A 411 -0.44 15.75 14.17
CA ALA A 411 -1.74 15.14 13.96
C ALA A 411 -2.73 15.43 15.12
N ARG A 412 -2.25 15.36 16.37
CA ARG A 412 -3.03 15.73 17.56
C ARG A 412 -3.41 17.21 17.55
N THR A 413 -2.46 18.08 17.22
CA THR A 413 -2.69 19.53 17.14
C THR A 413 -3.79 19.87 16.12
N ILE A 414 -3.70 19.33 14.90
CA ILE A 414 -4.70 19.58 13.85
C ILE A 414 -6.08 19.05 14.24
N ARG A 415 -6.15 17.88 14.88
CA ARG A 415 -7.41 17.34 15.38
C ARG A 415 -8.06 18.23 16.45
N ALA A 416 -7.25 18.78 17.36
CA ALA A 416 -7.73 19.63 18.46
C ALA A 416 -8.16 21.04 18.00
N GLN A 417 -7.74 21.48 16.82
CA GLN A 417 -8.18 22.76 16.26
C GLN A 417 -9.70 22.73 16.03
N ARG A 418 -10.38 23.72 16.63
CA ARG A 418 -11.76 24.05 16.29
C ARG A 418 -11.73 24.75 14.93
N GLU A 419 -12.60 24.32 14.03
CA GLU A 419 -12.82 25.03 12.78
C GLU A 419 -13.81 26.15 13.09
N ASP A 420 -13.35 27.40 12.98
CA ASP A 420 -14.17 28.61 13.12
C ASP A 420 -15.05 28.85 11.89
#